data_AF-A0A9J7L948-F1
#
_entry.id   AF-A0A9J7L948-F1
#
_cell.length_a   1.000
_cell.length_b   1.000
_cell.length_c   1.000
_cell.angle_alpha   90.00
_cell.angle_beta   90.00
_cell.angle_gamma   90.00
#
_symmetry.space_group_name_H-M   'P 1'
#
loop_
_entity.id
_entity.type
_entity.pdbx_description
1 polymer ?
#
loop_
_entity_poly.entity_id
_entity_poly.type
_entity_poly.pdbx_seq_one_letter_code
_entity_poly.pdbx_strand_id
1 'polypeptide(L)'
;MATSLPANSLMDSPSEGEEDFEDCLEELAIVPTEDVNINETDSRTAIKPLEETKSEEEDPLARCIPPSHNSVMIWTLEEALQHQVEQIGVSACGATAVINVLSALGIPCNPDVVDQAVDTRLREEEAPLPQYLFSRSVAGTVHQDLIKGMSAVTDSRVVGRFFDFHPDREVNLVQWLGHWMEKGAVPIATMNMQQGVPLGEPIPDAWHHQMIFGIGPEGVHMVNPLITEKLELFHHHICSESVLLIRQADVVTRCSGADLNHSFTHSFLLSFHPAEAVPVSHL
;
A
#
# COMPACT_ATOMS: atom_id res chain seq x y z
N MET A 1 7.77 70.00 14.21
CA MET A 1 7.00 70.18 15.46
C MET A 1 5.93 69.09 15.46
N ALA A 2 6.21 67.99 16.16
CA ALA A 2 5.59 67.59 17.43
C ALA A 2 4.34 66.70 17.17
N THR A 3 4.49 65.38 17.03
CA THR A 3 4.50 64.31 18.08
C THR A 3 3.16 64.09 18.76
N SER A 4 2.57 62.89 18.59
CA SER A 4 2.12 62.03 19.71
C SER A 4 1.49 60.70 19.24
N LEU A 5 2.16 59.58 19.55
CA LEU A 5 1.56 58.34 20.07
C LEU A 5 1.69 58.41 21.61
N PRO A 6 0.85 57.73 22.44
CA PRO A 6 0.92 56.28 22.71
C PRO A 6 -0.51 55.65 22.89
N ALA A 7 -0.77 54.34 23.06
CA ALA A 7 -0.18 53.40 24.03
C ALA A 7 -0.52 51.91 23.74
N ASN A 8 0.35 51.06 24.28
CA ASN A 8 0.29 49.59 24.37
C ASN A 8 -0.79 49.05 25.34
N SER A 9 -1.25 47.83 25.07
CA SER A 9 -1.67 46.79 26.03
C SER A 9 -1.47 45.45 25.31
N LEU A 10 -0.39 44.68 25.50
CA LEU A 10 -0.05 43.73 26.60
C LEU A 10 -1.16 42.70 26.96
N MET A 11 -0.77 41.42 26.80
CA MET A 11 -1.28 40.16 27.41
C MET A 11 -2.59 39.59 26.81
N ASP A 12 -2.74 38.31 26.47
CA ASP A 12 -2.03 37.06 26.81
C ASP A 12 -2.11 36.03 25.66
N SER A 13 -1.05 35.24 25.49
CA SER A 13 -1.11 33.88 24.91
C SER A 13 -1.49 32.89 26.03
N PRO A 14 -2.24 31.81 25.76
CA PRO A 14 -1.61 30.51 25.41
C PRO A 14 -2.50 29.74 24.40
N SER A 15 -2.21 28.57 23.83
CA SER A 15 -1.19 27.53 23.88
C SER A 15 -1.26 26.87 22.49
N GLU A 16 -0.14 26.57 21.85
CA GLU A 16 0.31 25.18 21.63
C GLU A 16 -0.83 24.16 21.56
N GLY A 17 -1.08 23.73 20.33
CA GLY A 17 -1.85 22.56 19.93
C GLY A 17 -1.10 21.92 18.77
N GLU A 18 0.12 21.47 19.05
CA GLU A 18 0.75 20.41 18.29
C GLU A 18 -0.09 19.16 18.57
N GLU A 19 -0.85 18.69 17.58
CA GLU A 19 -1.50 17.40 17.66
C GLU A 19 -0.56 16.35 17.10
N ASP A 20 -0.07 15.53 18.03
CA ASP A 20 0.80 14.37 17.88
C ASP A 20 0.29 13.44 16.76
N PHE A 21 1.04 13.38 15.66
CA PHE A 21 0.95 12.31 14.66
C PHE A 21 2.13 11.37 14.86
N GLU A 22 2.13 10.69 16.00
CA GLU A 22 3.16 9.70 16.33
C GLU A 22 2.51 8.62 17.19
N ASP A 23 2.03 7.56 16.54
CA ASP A 23 1.83 6.23 17.13
C ASP A 23 1.22 5.30 16.07
N CYS A 24 2.07 4.50 15.42
CA CYS A 24 1.78 3.16 14.91
C CYS A 24 3.03 2.56 14.23
N LEU A 25 4.18 2.58 14.91
CA LEU A 25 5.33 1.75 14.55
C LEU A 25 6.03 1.29 15.85
N GLU A 26 6.47 0.02 15.84
CA GLU A 26 7.18 -0.74 16.89
C GLU A 26 6.24 -1.40 17.95
N GLU A 27 6.23 -2.72 18.18
CA GLU A 27 7.35 -3.64 18.37
C GLU A 27 7.08 -5.06 17.80
N LEU A 28 8.04 -5.61 17.04
CA LEU A 28 8.18 -7.07 16.87
C LEU A 28 9.44 -7.50 17.63
N ALA A 29 9.25 -8.12 18.79
CA ALA A 29 10.31 -8.66 19.62
C ALA A 29 10.97 -9.88 18.96
N ILE A 30 12.28 -9.75 18.70
CA ILE A 30 13.21 -10.79 18.28
C ILE A 30 13.48 -11.70 19.50
N VAL A 31 13.23 -13.01 19.36
CA VAL A 31 13.66 -14.02 20.33
C VAL A 31 14.98 -14.63 19.85
N PRO A 32 16.06 -14.65 20.66
CA PRO A 32 17.32 -15.27 20.28
C PRO A 32 17.28 -16.78 20.54
N THR A 33 17.71 -17.58 19.56
CA THR A 33 18.01 -19.01 19.74
C THR A 33 19.49 -19.19 20.03
N GLU A 34 19.80 -19.79 21.17
CA GLU A 34 21.16 -20.16 21.58
C GLU A 34 21.68 -21.41 20.88
N ASP A 35 23.01 -21.46 20.81
CA ASP A 35 23.88 -22.35 20.06
C ASP A 35 23.97 -23.81 20.54
N VAL A 36 24.15 -24.68 19.52
CA VAL A 36 25.12 -25.78 19.39
C VAL A 36 25.41 -26.68 20.60
N ASN A 37 25.09 -27.98 20.44
CA ASN A 37 25.87 -29.06 21.03
C ASN A 37 25.90 -30.28 20.09
N ILE A 38 27.06 -30.55 19.47
CA ILE A 38 27.32 -31.77 18.68
C ILE A 38 28.38 -32.57 19.43
N ASN A 39 28.01 -33.76 19.89
CA ASN A 39 28.94 -34.78 20.34
C ASN A 39 29.01 -35.91 19.31
N GLU A 40 30.25 -36.27 18.97
CA GLU A 40 30.65 -37.42 18.15
C GLU A 40 30.22 -38.76 18.77
N THR A 41 29.94 -39.76 17.93
CA THR A 41 30.36 -41.16 18.17
C THR A 41 30.19 -42.03 16.92
N ASP A 42 31.34 -42.36 16.32
CA ASP A 42 31.88 -43.70 16.04
C ASP A 42 31.20 -44.73 15.09
N SER A 43 32.05 -45.20 14.15
CA SER A 43 32.26 -46.58 13.68
C SER A 43 31.36 -47.32 12.67
N ARG A 44 31.95 -47.48 11.47
CA ARG A 44 32.26 -48.73 10.72
C ARG A 44 31.18 -49.53 9.94
N THR A 45 31.61 -49.85 8.72
CA THR A 45 31.40 -51.07 7.88
C THR A 45 30.22 -51.19 6.91
N ALA A 46 30.51 -50.87 5.63
CA ALA A 46 30.53 -51.73 4.44
C ALA A 46 29.27 -52.47 3.91
N ILE A 47 29.23 -52.50 2.55
CA ILE A 47 28.60 -53.44 1.59
C ILE A 47 27.28 -52.98 0.93
N LYS A 48 27.37 -52.75 -0.40
CA LYS A 48 26.25 -52.68 -1.39
C LYS A 48 25.77 -54.09 -1.75
N PRO A 49 24.52 -54.26 -2.21
CA PRO A 49 24.33 -54.58 -3.63
C PRO A 49 23.15 -53.88 -4.33
N LEU A 50 23.14 -54.05 -5.65
CA LEU A 50 22.34 -53.46 -6.73
C LEU A 50 20.90 -54.02 -6.89
N GLU A 51 20.12 -53.30 -7.71
CA GLU A 51 18.84 -53.63 -8.40
C GLU A 51 17.57 -53.51 -7.54
N GLU A 52 16.51 -52.80 -7.94
CA GLU A 52 15.77 -52.93 -9.21
C GLU A 52 15.34 -51.57 -9.81
N THR A 53 15.48 -51.46 -11.13
CA THR A 53 14.92 -50.40 -11.96
C THR A 53 13.42 -50.60 -12.15
N LYS A 54 12.61 -49.67 -11.66
CA LYS A 54 11.19 -49.55 -12.04
C LYS A 54 11.00 -48.21 -12.75
N SER A 55 10.73 -48.29 -14.04
CA SER A 55 10.35 -47.17 -14.89
C SER A 55 8.99 -46.66 -14.44
N GLU A 56 8.97 -45.54 -13.72
CA GLU A 56 7.75 -44.77 -13.49
C GLU A 56 7.63 -43.74 -14.61
N GLU A 57 6.50 -43.79 -15.32
CA GLU A 57 6.09 -42.79 -16.29
C GLU A 57 6.16 -41.40 -15.64
N GLU A 58 7.07 -40.55 -16.12
CA GLU A 58 7.10 -39.15 -15.71
C GLU A 58 5.80 -38.46 -16.17
N ASP A 59 4.96 -38.08 -15.22
CA ASP A 59 3.91 -37.09 -15.43
C ASP A 59 4.55 -35.80 -15.97
N PRO A 60 4.15 -35.31 -17.18
CA PRO A 60 4.72 -34.09 -17.74
C PRO A 60 4.48 -32.83 -16.90
N LEU A 61 3.65 -32.90 -15.85
CA LEU A 61 3.41 -31.82 -14.89
C LEU A 61 4.28 -31.90 -13.62
N ALA A 62 5.05 -32.98 -13.42
CA ALA A 62 5.85 -33.18 -12.20
C ALA A 62 7.25 -32.51 -12.23
N ARG A 63 7.61 -31.78 -13.29
CA ARG A 63 8.80 -30.91 -13.31
C ARG A 63 8.45 -29.47 -13.01
N CYS A 64 7.92 -29.25 -11.83
CA CYS A 64 8.00 -27.95 -11.16
C CYS A 64 8.47 -28.23 -9.74
N ILE A 65 9.73 -28.64 -9.60
CA ILE A 65 10.44 -28.40 -8.34
C ILE A 65 10.74 -26.90 -8.37
N PRO A 66 10.03 -26.05 -7.59
CA PRO A 66 10.34 -24.63 -7.55
C PRO A 66 11.79 -24.49 -7.05
N PRO A 67 12.62 -23.63 -7.66
CA PRO A 67 13.91 -23.34 -7.08
C PRO A 67 13.70 -22.80 -5.67
N SER A 68 14.50 -23.30 -4.73
CA SER A 68 14.37 -23.04 -3.29
C SER A 68 14.87 -21.64 -2.87
N HIS A 69 14.62 -20.59 -3.67
CA HIS A 69 15.02 -19.19 -3.45
C HIS A 69 14.09 -18.18 -4.16
N ASN A 70 12.76 -18.36 -4.09
CA ASN A 70 11.77 -17.64 -4.91
C ASN A 70 11.38 -16.21 -4.44
N SER A 71 12.27 -15.48 -3.77
CA SER A 71 12.03 -14.05 -3.49
C SER A 71 12.63 -13.18 -4.59
N VAL A 72 11.86 -12.20 -5.04
CA VAL A 72 12.31 -11.17 -6.00
C VAL A 72 12.31 -9.84 -5.28
N MET A 73 13.47 -9.19 -5.21
CA MET A 73 13.68 -7.95 -4.47
C MET A 73 14.27 -6.88 -5.40
N ILE A 74 13.65 -5.70 -5.40
CA ILE A 74 14.15 -4.48 -6.05
C ILE A 74 15.17 -3.79 -5.14
N TRP A 75 14.87 -3.78 -3.84
CA TRP A 75 15.75 -3.32 -2.78
C TRP A 75 15.93 -4.43 -1.74
N THR A 76 17.10 -4.51 -1.16
CA THR A 76 17.28 -5.16 0.15
C THR A 76 16.50 -4.38 1.23
N LEU A 77 16.29 -5.00 2.39
CA LEU A 77 15.66 -4.30 3.53
C LEU A 77 16.45 -3.06 3.95
N GLU A 78 17.79 -3.13 3.90
CA GLU A 78 18.66 -1.99 4.22
C GLU A 78 18.51 -0.86 3.20
N GLU A 79 18.52 -1.18 1.91
CA GLU A 79 18.28 -0.18 0.85
C GLU A 79 16.88 0.41 0.96
N ALA A 80 15.86 -0.38 1.27
CA ALA A 80 14.50 0.11 1.46
C ALA A 80 14.40 1.08 2.65
N LEU A 81 15.08 0.78 3.77
CA LEU A 81 15.18 1.69 4.92
C LEU A 81 15.85 3.01 4.57
N GLN A 82 16.89 2.98 3.72
CA GLN A 82 17.67 4.15 3.35
C GLN A 82 17.00 4.98 2.24
N HIS A 83 16.28 4.34 1.32
CA HIS A 83 15.74 4.97 0.12
C HIS A 83 14.27 5.32 0.20
N GLN A 84 13.51 4.74 1.13
CA GLN A 84 12.09 5.10 1.27
C GLN A 84 11.94 6.57 1.60
N VAL A 85 10.97 7.19 0.95
CA VAL A 85 10.51 8.53 1.27
C VAL A 85 9.28 8.38 2.17
N GLU A 86 9.35 9.01 3.35
CA GLU A 86 8.19 9.18 4.23
C GLU A 86 7.13 10.03 3.54
N GLN A 87 5.87 9.84 3.94
CA GLN A 87 4.74 10.51 3.29
C GLN A 87 4.92 12.04 3.25
N ILE A 88 4.94 12.60 2.04
CA ILE A 88 5.27 14.02 1.80
C ILE A 88 4.15 15.01 2.14
N GLY A 89 2.99 14.53 2.59
CA GLY A 89 1.84 15.37 2.92
C GLY A 89 0.56 14.58 3.15
N VAL A 90 -0.50 15.26 3.62
CA VAL A 90 -1.81 14.65 3.86
C VAL A 90 -2.41 14.13 2.55
N SER A 91 -2.87 12.88 2.54
CA SER A 91 -3.42 12.19 1.35
C SER A 91 -2.43 11.97 0.19
N ALA A 92 -1.13 12.25 0.39
CA ALA A 92 -0.10 12.17 -0.66
C ALA A 92 0.55 10.78 -0.80
N CYS A 93 -0.12 9.70 -0.38
CA CYS A 93 0.43 8.35 -0.48
C CYS A 93 0.71 7.92 -1.94
N GLY A 94 -0.14 8.34 -2.88
CA GLY A 94 0.07 8.11 -4.31
C GLY A 94 1.33 8.78 -4.85
N ALA A 95 1.51 10.07 -4.57
CA ALA A 95 2.72 10.81 -4.97
C ALA A 95 3.98 10.23 -4.31
N THR A 96 3.90 9.86 -3.03
CA THR A 96 5.00 9.22 -2.30
C THR A 96 5.39 7.88 -2.93
N ALA A 97 4.40 7.05 -3.32
CA ALA A 97 4.67 5.80 -4.02
C ALA A 97 5.36 6.02 -5.37
N VAL A 98 4.97 7.06 -6.12
CA VAL A 98 5.62 7.45 -7.38
C VAL A 98 7.08 7.87 -7.15
N ILE A 99 7.36 8.65 -6.10
CA ILE A 99 8.73 9.05 -5.74
C ILE A 99 9.58 7.82 -5.42
N ASN A 100 9.06 6.89 -4.63
CA ASN A 100 9.77 5.63 -4.32
C ASN A 100 10.07 4.83 -5.60
N VAL A 101 9.12 4.74 -6.54
CA VAL A 101 9.35 4.09 -7.83
C VAL A 101 10.47 4.77 -8.63
N LEU A 102 10.48 6.10 -8.69
CA LEU A 102 11.52 6.85 -9.39
C LEU A 102 12.89 6.65 -8.75
N SER A 103 12.95 6.63 -7.41
CA SER A 103 14.15 6.28 -6.65
C SER A 103 14.65 4.88 -7.01
N ALA A 104 13.76 3.89 -7.05
CA ALA A 104 14.08 2.50 -7.38
C ALA A 104 14.59 2.32 -8.81
N LEU A 105 14.10 3.14 -9.75
CA LEU A 105 14.55 3.20 -11.13
C LEU A 105 15.83 4.04 -11.31
N GLY A 106 16.38 4.62 -10.24
CA GLY A 106 17.56 5.49 -10.30
C GLY A 106 17.30 6.80 -11.05
N ILE A 107 16.06 7.29 -11.05
CA ILE A 107 15.65 8.53 -11.71
C ILE A 107 15.52 9.63 -10.65
N PRO A 108 16.41 10.64 -10.64
CA PRO A 108 16.26 11.77 -9.75
C PRO A 108 14.95 12.51 -10.03
N CYS A 109 14.23 12.87 -8.98
CA CYS A 109 13.00 13.65 -9.09
C CYS A 109 12.94 14.70 -7.98
N ASN A 110 12.15 15.75 -8.22
CA ASN A 110 11.79 16.71 -7.19
C ASN A 110 10.42 16.30 -6.61
N PRO A 111 10.31 16.00 -5.31
CA PRO A 111 9.05 15.62 -4.67
C PRO A 111 7.89 16.58 -4.96
N ASP A 112 8.12 17.89 -4.92
CA ASP A 112 7.08 18.91 -5.16
C ASP A 112 6.54 18.85 -6.59
N VAL A 113 7.42 18.53 -7.55
CA VAL A 113 7.03 18.38 -8.97
C VAL A 113 6.23 17.10 -9.16
N VAL A 114 6.58 16.03 -8.46
CA VAL A 114 5.83 14.76 -8.49
C VAL A 114 4.45 14.94 -7.85
N ASP A 115 4.36 15.58 -6.70
CA ASP A 115 3.09 15.83 -6.01
C ASP A 115 2.12 16.64 -6.88
N GLN A 116 2.60 17.71 -7.51
CA GLN A 116 1.81 18.51 -8.45
C GLN A 116 1.39 17.72 -9.70
N ALA A 117 2.23 16.82 -10.19
CA ALA A 117 1.95 16.04 -11.40
C ALA A 117 0.95 14.89 -11.16
N VAL A 118 0.91 14.35 -9.94
CA VAL A 118 0.03 13.25 -9.54
C VAL A 118 -1.39 13.74 -9.20
N ASP A 119 -1.60 15.05 -9.02
CA ASP A 119 -2.91 15.72 -8.88
C ASP A 119 -3.80 15.08 -7.80
N THR A 120 -3.25 15.01 -6.58
CA THR A 120 -3.95 14.46 -5.41
C THR A 120 -5.17 15.31 -5.05
N ARG A 121 -6.37 14.73 -5.11
CA ARG A 121 -7.61 15.43 -4.70
C ARG A 121 -7.79 15.35 -3.19
N LEU A 122 -8.10 16.49 -2.58
CA LEU A 122 -8.33 16.60 -1.15
C LEU A 122 -9.80 16.41 -0.78
N ARG A 123 -10.03 16.06 0.49
CA ARG A 123 -11.36 15.94 1.09
C ARG A 123 -11.89 17.33 1.43
N GLU A 124 -13.19 17.54 1.24
CA GLU A 124 -13.86 18.76 1.67
C GLU A 124 -14.35 18.60 3.12
N GLU A 125 -13.42 18.60 4.08
CA GLU A 125 -13.70 18.28 5.50
C GLU A 125 -14.81 19.17 6.10
N GLU A 126 -14.85 20.45 5.76
CA GLU A 126 -15.85 21.39 6.33
C GLU A 126 -17.17 21.46 5.54
N ALA A 127 -17.33 20.63 4.50
CA ALA A 127 -18.51 20.70 3.64
C ALA A 127 -19.75 20.00 4.26
N PRO A 128 -20.97 20.39 3.86
CA PRO A 128 -22.18 19.67 4.25
C PRO A 128 -22.14 18.21 3.78
N LEU A 129 -22.90 17.34 4.45
CA LEU A 129 -22.77 15.90 4.27
C LEU A 129 -22.74 15.42 2.80
N PRO A 130 -23.65 15.85 1.90
CA PRO A 130 -23.61 15.39 0.51
C PRO A 130 -22.30 15.74 -0.20
N GLN A 131 -21.80 16.96 -0.02
CA GLN A 131 -20.54 17.43 -0.61
C GLN A 131 -19.34 16.71 0.02
N TYR A 132 -19.34 16.53 1.35
CA TYR A 132 -18.30 15.78 2.05
C TYR A 132 -18.22 14.34 1.50
N LEU A 133 -19.34 13.61 1.44
CA LEU A 133 -19.39 12.24 0.93
C LEU A 133 -18.94 12.14 -0.54
N PHE A 134 -19.35 13.11 -1.36
CA PHE A 134 -18.89 13.17 -2.74
C PHE A 134 -17.38 13.39 -2.83
N SER A 135 -16.83 14.38 -2.11
CA SER A 135 -15.38 14.63 -2.07
C SER A 135 -14.60 13.40 -1.59
N ARG A 136 -15.13 12.67 -0.60
CA ARG A 136 -14.55 11.42 -0.07
C ARG A 136 -14.51 10.31 -1.10
N SER A 137 -15.53 10.20 -1.95
CA SER A 137 -15.59 9.19 -3.02
C SER A 137 -14.53 9.37 -4.11
N VAL A 138 -13.97 10.58 -4.20
CA VAL A 138 -12.96 10.96 -5.20
C VAL A 138 -11.68 11.50 -4.56
N ALA A 139 -11.46 11.34 -3.26
CA ALA A 139 -10.26 11.83 -2.60
C ALA A 139 -9.04 10.91 -2.87
N GLY A 140 -7.83 11.45 -2.75
CA GLY A 140 -6.58 10.71 -2.97
C GLY A 140 -6.17 10.70 -4.43
N THR A 141 -5.81 9.54 -4.98
CA THR A 141 -5.47 9.36 -6.41
C THR A 141 -5.94 8.02 -6.92
N VAL A 142 -6.18 7.92 -8.23
CA VAL A 142 -6.41 6.64 -8.91
C VAL A 142 -5.21 6.27 -9.78
N HIS A 143 -5.15 5.02 -10.23
CA HIS A 143 -4.05 4.51 -11.06
C HIS A 143 -3.75 5.40 -12.30
N GLN A 144 -4.78 6.00 -12.90
CA GLN A 144 -4.61 6.87 -14.06
C GLN A 144 -3.81 8.12 -13.73
N ASP A 145 -4.00 8.67 -12.53
CA ASP A 145 -3.28 9.88 -12.08
C ASP A 145 -1.83 9.53 -11.81
N LEU A 146 -1.56 8.38 -11.17
CA LEU A 146 -0.21 7.87 -10.95
C LEU A 146 0.55 7.67 -12.27
N ILE A 147 -0.09 7.03 -13.26
CA ILE A 147 0.52 6.76 -14.58
C ILE A 147 0.76 8.06 -15.34
N LYS A 148 -0.20 8.99 -15.35
CA LYS A 148 -0.07 10.29 -16.02
C LYS A 148 1.02 11.14 -15.36
N GLY A 149 1.01 11.22 -14.03
CA GLY A 149 2.02 11.96 -13.26
C GLY A 149 3.42 11.40 -13.50
N MET A 150 3.59 10.07 -13.41
CA MET A 150 4.84 9.38 -13.73
C MET A 150 5.33 9.68 -15.16
N SER A 151 4.43 9.59 -16.15
CA SER A 151 4.76 9.88 -17.54
C SER A 151 5.16 11.34 -17.74
N ALA A 152 4.50 12.28 -17.05
CA ALA A 152 4.78 13.70 -17.14
C ALA A 152 6.15 14.05 -16.54
N VAL A 153 6.48 13.54 -15.35
CA VAL A 153 7.75 13.86 -14.66
C VAL A 153 8.97 13.15 -15.26
N THR A 154 8.75 12.11 -16.07
CA THR A 154 9.83 11.33 -16.69
C THR A 154 10.00 11.56 -18.19
N ASP A 155 9.24 12.50 -18.78
CA ASP A 155 9.15 12.68 -20.24
C ASP A 155 8.82 11.36 -20.97
N SER A 156 7.88 10.60 -20.41
CA SER A 156 7.43 9.29 -20.90
C SER A 156 8.50 8.20 -20.96
N ARG A 157 9.64 8.37 -20.26
CA ARG A 157 10.64 7.31 -20.10
C ARG A 157 10.14 6.16 -19.24
N VAL A 158 9.25 6.46 -18.29
CA VAL A 158 8.57 5.46 -17.46
C VAL A 158 7.10 5.42 -17.86
N VAL A 159 6.63 4.23 -18.18
CA VAL A 159 5.22 3.95 -18.51
C VAL A 159 4.63 3.01 -17.48
N GLY A 160 3.34 3.14 -17.22
CA GLY A 160 2.64 2.28 -16.29
C GLY A 160 1.57 1.43 -16.95
N ARG A 161 1.26 0.30 -16.32
CA ARG A 161 0.15 -0.58 -16.68
C ARG A 161 -0.61 -0.95 -15.43
N PHE A 162 -1.93 -0.81 -15.47
CA PHE A 162 -2.82 -1.17 -14.37
C PHE A 162 -3.32 -2.60 -14.55
N PHE A 163 -3.47 -3.31 -13.43
CA PHE A 163 -4.03 -4.66 -13.35
C PHE A 163 -5.07 -4.68 -12.24
N ASP A 164 -6.31 -5.04 -12.58
CA ASP A 164 -7.41 -5.17 -11.64
C ASP A 164 -7.46 -6.58 -11.04
N PHE A 165 -7.48 -6.64 -9.71
CA PHE A 165 -7.61 -7.91 -8.97
C PHE A 165 -9.04 -8.16 -8.48
N HIS A 166 -9.97 -7.24 -8.75
CA HIS A 166 -11.39 -7.41 -8.49
C HIS A 166 -12.16 -7.58 -9.82
N PRO A 167 -13.09 -8.57 -9.95
CA PRO A 167 -13.37 -9.63 -8.98
C PRO A 167 -12.18 -10.59 -8.84
N ASP A 168 -12.22 -11.45 -7.82
CA ASP A 168 -11.16 -12.41 -7.48
C ASP A 168 -10.61 -13.15 -8.71
N ARG A 169 -9.28 -13.24 -8.76
CA ARG A 169 -8.50 -13.77 -9.88
C ARG A 169 -7.70 -14.97 -9.39
N GLU A 170 -7.80 -16.09 -10.11
CA GLU A 170 -6.93 -17.24 -9.88
C GLU A 170 -5.51 -16.93 -10.38
N VAL A 171 -4.69 -16.35 -9.51
CA VAL A 171 -3.31 -15.96 -9.83
C VAL A 171 -2.36 -16.29 -8.68
N ASN A 172 -1.23 -16.92 -9.01
CA ASN A 172 -0.14 -17.06 -8.06
C ASN A 172 0.61 -15.72 -7.98
N LEU A 173 0.29 -14.91 -6.97
CA LEU A 173 0.86 -13.56 -6.81
C LEU A 173 2.39 -13.54 -6.80
N VAL A 174 3.03 -14.48 -6.11
CA VAL A 174 4.51 -14.56 -6.03
C VAL A 174 5.11 -14.74 -7.41
N GLN A 175 4.60 -15.71 -8.19
CA GLN A 175 5.09 -15.97 -9.54
C GLN A 175 4.75 -14.82 -10.51
N TRP A 176 3.53 -14.32 -10.46
CA TRP A 176 3.05 -13.30 -11.38
C TRP A 176 3.73 -11.95 -11.16
N LEU A 177 3.79 -11.48 -9.92
CA LEU A 177 4.42 -10.19 -9.61
C LEU A 177 5.94 -10.29 -9.71
N GLY A 178 6.51 -11.39 -9.20
CA GLY A 178 7.94 -11.67 -9.32
C GLY A 178 8.41 -11.63 -10.78
N HIS A 179 7.65 -12.21 -11.70
CA HIS A 179 7.95 -12.16 -13.14
C HIS A 179 8.04 -10.74 -13.71
N TRP A 180 7.17 -9.83 -13.29
CA TRP A 180 7.22 -8.42 -13.72
C TRP A 180 8.42 -7.70 -13.10
N MET A 181 8.68 -7.94 -11.82
CA MET A 181 9.80 -7.33 -11.09
C MET A 181 11.15 -7.77 -11.66
N GLU A 182 11.33 -9.05 -11.98
CA GLU A 182 12.54 -9.58 -12.65
C GLU A 182 12.80 -8.92 -14.02
N LYS A 183 11.74 -8.45 -14.69
CA LYS A 183 11.84 -7.71 -15.95
C LYS A 183 12.09 -6.21 -15.76
N GLY A 184 12.28 -5.76 -14.52
CA GLY A 184 12.56 -4.37 -14.17
C GLY A 184 11.31 -3.51 -13.93
N ALA A 185 10.12 -4.12 -13.78
CA ALA A 185 8.96 -3.36 -13.34
C ALA A 185 9.04 -3.05 -11.84
N VAL A 186 8.63 -1.85 -11.44
CA VAL A 186 8.51 -1.46 -10.03
C VAL A 186 7.03 -1.30 -9.70
N PRO A 187 6.42 -2.21 -8.92
CA PRO A 187 4.98 -2.19 -8.69
C PRO A 187 4.55 -1.14 -7.66
N ILE A 188 3.34 -0.61 -7.85
CA ILE A 188 2.58 0.11 -6.82
C ILE A 188 1.30 -0.68 -6.56
N ALA A 189 1.02 -0.99 -5.29
CA ALA A 189 -0.24 -1.55 -4.85
C ALA A 189 -1.23 -0.42 -4.51
N THR A 190 -2.46 -0.52 -5.01
CA THR A 190 -3.61 0.27 -4.55
C THR A 190 -4.47 -0.64 -3.69
N MET A 191 -4.59 -0.31 -2.41
CA MET A 191 -5.09 -1.22 -1.39
C MET A 191 -6.23 -0.62 -0.59
N ASN A 192 -7.25 -1.44 -0.32
CA ASN A 192 -8.29 -1.10 0.63
C ASN A 192 -7.93 -1.63 2.02
N MET A 193 -7.29 -0.78 2.82
CA MET A 193 -6.86 -1.12 4.18
C MET A 193 -8.03 -1.28 5.17
N GLN A 194 -9.27 -1.07 4.73
CA GLN A 194 -10.48 -1.32 5.53
C GLN A 194 -10.85 -2.81 5.55
N GLN A 195 -10.25 -3.61 4.68
CA GLN A 195 -10.40 -5.07 4.69
C GLN A 195 -9.39 -5.69 5.65
N GLY A 196 -9.71 -6.86 6.20
CA GLY A 196 -8.75 -7.64 7.00
C GLY A 196 -8.35 -7.04 8.35
N VAL A 197 -9.00 -5.95 8.79
CA VAL A 197 -8.73 -5.30 10.08
C VAL A 197 -9.11 -6.23 11.24
N PRO A 198 -8.21 -6.51 12.20
CA PRO A 198 -8.52 -7.31 13.38
C PRO A 198 -9.67 -6.74 14.21
N LEU A 199 -10.41 -7.61 14.89
CA LEU A 199 -11.53 -7.19 15.74
C LEU A 199 -11.04 -6.29 16.88
N GLY A 200 -11.61 -5.08 16.95
CA GLY A 200 -11.30 -4.10 18.00
C GLY A 200 -10.23 -3.09 17.60
N GLU A 201 -9.57 -3.28 16.45
CA GLU A 201 -8.62 -2.31 15.91
C GLU A 201 -9.35 -1.21 15.12
N PRO A 202 -8.78 0.02 15.08
CA PRO A 202 -9.36 1.10 14.30
C PRO A 202 -9.29 0.78 12.81
N ILE A 203 -10.45 0.82 12.15
CA ILE A 203 -10.53 0.65 10.69
C ILE A 203 -9.91 1.89 10.03
N PRO A 204 -8.94 1.72 9.11
CA PRO A 204 -8.41 2.80 8.31
C PRO A 204 -9.52 3.57 7.57
N ASP A 205 -9.29 4.84 7.29
CA ASP A 205 -10.31 5.71 6.70
C ASP A 205 -10.08 5.97 5.20
N ALA A 206 -9.12 5.31 4.57
CA ALA A 206 -8.73 5.58 3.19
C ALA A 206 -8.21 4.34 2.47
N TRP A 207 -8.22 4.42 1.14
CA TRP A 207 -7.38 3.58 0.30
C TRP A 207 -5.93 4.06 0.38
N HIS A 208 -5.00 3.14 0.20
CA HIS A 208 -3.57 3.44 0.29
C HIS A 208 -2.82 3.02 -0.96
N HIS A 209 -1.77 3.76 -1.29
CA HIS A 209 -0.86 3.45 -2.39
C HIS A 209 0.54 3.22 -1.83
N GLN A 210 1.13 2.07 -2.15
CA GLN A 210 2.48 1.73 -1.68
C GLN A 210 3.30 1.11 -2.79
N MET A 211 4.58 1.48 -2.84
CA MET A 211 5.53 0.77 -3.69
C MET A 211 5.83 -0.60 -3.08
N ILE A 212 5.76 -1.64 -3.91
CA ILE A 212 6.26 -2.98 -3.56
C ILE A 212 7.73 -3.03 -3.98
N PHE A 213 8.62 -3.32 -3.02
CA PHE A 213 10.04 -3.50 -3.30
C PHE A 213 10.47 -4.97 -3.24
N GLY A 214 9.60 -5.87 -2.79
CA GLY A 214 9.90 -7.29 -2.69
C GLY A 214 8.66 -8.17 -2.72
N ILE A 215 8.80 -9.41 -3.21
CA ILE A 215 7.80 -10.46 -3.02
C ILE A 215 8.47 -11.82 -2.84
N GLY A 216 7.95 -12.63 -1.93
CA GLY A 216 8.45 -13.98 -1.69
C GLY A 216 7.44 -14.84 -0.91
N PRO A 217 7.83 -16.06 -0.50
CA PRO A 217 7.00 -16.94 0.32
C PRO A 217 6.55 -16.32 1.65
N GLU A 218 7.32 -15.39 2.19
CA GLU A 218 7.05 -14.65 3.41
C GLU A 218 5.94 -13.61 3.25
N GLY A 219 5.69 -13.11 2.04
CA GLY A 219 4.76 -12.02 1.81
C GLY A 219 5.18 -11.02 0.74
N VAL A 220 4.49 -9.89 0.76
CA VAL A 220 4.77 -8.72 -0.07
C VAL A 220 5.47 -7.67 0.79
N HIS A 221 6.63 -7.20 0.33
CA HIS A 221 7.41 -6.17 1.01
C HIS A 221 7.13 -4.81 0.39
N MET A 222 6.67 -3.87 1.22
CA MET A 222 6.22 -2.55 0.81
C MET A 222 6.93 -1.46 1.61
N VAL A 223 7.01 -0.26 1.03
CA VAL A 223 7.53 0.94 1.70
C VAL A 223 6.44 1.99 1.90
N ASN A 224 6.67 2.87 2.88
CA ASN A 224 5.75 3.90 3.36
C ASN A 224 4.39 3.37 3.90
N PRO A 225 4.37 2.69 5.06
CA PRO A 225 5.53 2.27 5.89
C PRO A 225 6.29 1.05 5.35
N LEU A 226 7.50 0.81 5.87
CA LEU A 226 8.26 -0.40 5.61
C LEU A 226 7.60 -1.60 6.29
N ILE A 227 6.97 -2.48 5.52
CA ILE A 227 6.22 -3.63 6.03
C ILE A 227 6.38 -4.87 5.16
N THR A 228 6.23 -6.05 5.77
CA THR A 228 6.03 -7.32 5.06
C THR A 228 4.64 -7.83 5.39
N GLU A 229 3.75 -7.84 4.40
CA GLU A 229 2.37 -8.30 4.56
C GLU A 229 2.19 -9.72 4.03
N LYS A 230 1.46 -10.56 4.78
CA LYS A 230 1.14 -11.93 4.36
C LYS A 230 0.33 -11.91 3.07
N LEU A 231 0.61 -12.86 2.16
CA LEU A 231 -0.03 -12.95 0.85
C LEU A 231 -1.56 -13.00 0.93
N GLU A 232 -2.10 -13.72 1.90
CA GLU A 232 -3.54 -13.82 2.08
C GLU A 232 -4.16 -12.48 2.42
N LEU A 233 -3.58 -11.73 3.36
CA LEU A 233 -4.08 -10.42 3.76
C LEU A 233 -3.94 -9.40 2.63
N PHE A 234 -2.77 -9.35 1.99
CA PHE A 234 -2.51 -8.50 0.84
C PHE A 234 -3.51 -8.76 -0.30
N HIS A 235 -3.81 -10.04 -0.57
CA HIS A 235 -4.81 -10.42 -1.54
C HIS A 235 -6.20 -9.86 -1.21
N HIS A 236 -6.62 -9.89 0.06
CA HIS A 236 -7.90 -9.28 0.49
C HIS A 236 -7.92 -7.76 0.26
N HIS A 237 -6.80 -7.07 0.47
CA HIS A 237 -6.70 -5.63 0.23
C HIS A 237 -6.88 -5.25 -1.24
N ILE A 238 -6.23 -5.98 -2.16
CA ILE A 238 -6.19 -5.65 -3.60
C ILE A 238 -7.40 -6.20 -4.39
N CYS A 239 -8.06 -7.24 -3.87
CA CYS A 239 -9.23 -7.90 -4.49
C CYS A 239 -10.58 -7.32 -4.03
N SER A 240 -10.55 -6.24 -3.24
CA SER A 240 -11.76 -5.63 -2.70
C SER A 240 -12.59 -4.89 -3.75
N GLU A 241 -13.91 -4.80 -3.51
CA GLU A 241 -14.78 -3.91 -4.28
C GLU A 241 -14.33 -2.45 -4.10
N SER A 242 -14.64 -1.59 -5.08
CA SER A 242 -14.42 -0.13 -5.00
C SER A 242 -15.41 0.56 -4.04
N VAL A 243 -15.39 0.14 -2.78
CA VAL A 243 -16.24 0.62 -1.69
C VAL A 243 -15.37 1.24 -0.59
N LEU A 244 -15.77 2.41 -0.11
CA LEU A 244 -15.14 3.11 1.00
C LEU A 244 -16.13 3.22 2.16
N LEU A 245 -15.78 2.65 3.30
CA LEU A 245 -16.52 2.84 4.55
C LEU A 245 -16.26 4.25 5.10
N ILE A 246 -17.32 4.89 5.53
CA ILE A 246 -17.28 6.24 6.14
C ILE A 246 -17.53 6.11 7.64
N ARG A 247 -16.78 6.88 8.43
CA ARG A 247 -16.95 6.91 9.89
C ARG A 247 -18.34 7.44 10.24
N GLN A 248 -19.00 6.78 11.19
CA GLN A 248 -20.32 7.23 11.67
C GLN A 248 -20.27 8.67 12.20
N ALA A 249 -19.19 9.04 12.90
CA ALA A 249 -19.00 10.39 13.43
C ALA A 249 -19.05 11.45 12.33
N ASP A 250 -18.46 11.18 11.15
CA ASP A 250 -18.46 12.12 10.04
C ASP A 250 -19.87 12.41 9.52
N VAL A 251 -20.73 11.40 9.55
CA VAL A 251 -22.13 11.51 9.14
C VAL A 251 -22.94 12.24 10.21
N VAL A 252 -22.84 11.82 11.46
CA VAL A 252 -23.66 12.35 12.56
C VAL A 252 -23.38 13.84 12.82
N THR A 253 -22.10 14.22 12.86
CA THR A 253 -21.70 15.62 13.08
C THR A 253 -22.24 16.56 12.01
N ARG A 254 -22.23 16.13 10.74
CA ARG A 254 -22.72 16.92 9.59
C ARG A 254 -24.23 16.84 9.38
N CYS A 255 -24.89 15.83 9.95
CA CYS A 255 -26.36 15.73 9.94
C CYS A 255 -27.04 16.49 11.08
N SER A 256 -26.32 16.92 12.13
CA SER A 256 -26.94 17.49 13.34
C SER A 256 -27.62 18.86 13.13
N GLY A 257 -27.61 19.41 11.90
CA GLY A 257 -28.43 20.55 11.47
C GLY A 257 -29.72 20.17 10.70
N ALA A 258 -29.96 18.88 10.46
CA ALA A 258 -31.18 18.34 9.88
C ALA A 258 -31.88 17.49 10.93
N ASP A 259 -33.18 17.70 11.16
CA ASP A 259 -34.01 16.92 12.08
C ASP A 259 -33.90 15.40 11.80
N LEU A 260 -33.00 14.72 12.50
CA LEU A 260 -32.81 13.26 12.44
C LEU A 260 -33.81 12.50 13.34
N ASN A 261 -34.96 13.09 13.67
CA ASN A 261 -35.99 12.45 14.49
C ASN A 261 -36.85 11.42 13.73
N HIS A 262 -36.51 11.07 12.50
CA HIS A 262 -37.12 9.93 11.81
C HIS A 262 -36.08 8.86 11.47
N SER A 263 -35.99 7.89 12.37
CA SER A 263 -35.68 6.47 12.15
C SER A 263 -34.78 6.14 10.94
N PHE A 264 -33.48 5.97 11.19
CA PHE A 264 -32.60 5.23 10.28
C PHE A 264 -31.94 4.07 11.03
N THR A 265 -32.56 2.90 10.93
CA THR A 265 -31.95 1.60 11.21
C THR A 265 -31.43 0.98 9.91
N HIS A 266 -30.59 1.69 9.14
CA HIS A 266 -29.93 1.09 7.97
C HIS A 266 -28.48 1.57 7.88
N SER A 267 -27.55 0.63 7.83
CA SER A 267 -26.14 0.90 7.47
C SER A 267 -26.10 1.49 6.07
N PHE A 268 -25.58 2.71 5.93
CA PHE A 268 -25.34 3.31 4.63
C PHE A 268 -24.07 2.71 4.03
N LEU A 269 -24.23 1.77 3.10
CA LEU A 269 -23.18 1.32 2.18
C LEU A 269 -23.23 2.23 0.95
N LEU A 270 -22.19 3.04 0.74
CA LEU A 270 -21.98 3.74 -0.51
C LEU A 270 -21.14 2.84 -1.43
N SER A 271 -21.80 2.18 -2.37
CA SER A 271 -21.13 1.45 -3.46
C SER A 271 -20.92 2.42 -4.63
N PHE A 272 -19.68 2.62 -5.02
CA PHE A 272 -19.33 3.39 -6.22
C PHE A 272 -18.89 2.43 -7.32
N HIS A 273 -19.60 2.46 -8.45
CA HIS A 273 -19.20 1.75 -9.65
C HIS A 273 -17.96 2.44 -10.24
N PRO A 274 -16.85 1.73 -10.53
CA PRO A 274 -15.81 2.29 -11.36
C PRO A 274 -16.40 2.59 -12.73
N ALA A 275 -16.17 3.81 -13.22
CA ALA A 275 -16.65 4.29 -14.50
C ALA A 275 -16.35 3.28 -15.62
N GLU A 276 -17.35 3.09 -16.48
CA GLU A 276 -17.37 2.19 -17.63
C GLU A 276 -16.04 2.21 -18.42
N ALA A 277 -15.27 1.14 -18.31
CA ALA A 277 -14.25 0.82 -19.29
C ALA A 277 -14.96 0.32 -20.55
N VAL A 278 -15.07 1.19 -21.56
CA VAL A 278 -15.49 0.79 -22.90
C VAL A 278 -14.43 -0.16 -23.47
N PRO A 279 -14.80 -1.39 -23.91
CA PRO A 279 -13.84 -2.31 -24.49
C PRO A 279 -13.45 -1.80 -25.88
N VAL A 280 -12.19 -1.43 -26.06
CA VAL A 280 -11.59 -1.31 -27.39
C VAL A 280 -11.13 -2.70 -27.82
N SER A 281 -12.03 -3.44 -28.45
CA SER A 281 -11.71 -4.60 -29.26
C SER A 281 -10.91 -4.16 -30.50
N HIS A 282 -9.82 -4.88 -30.77
CA HIS A 282 -8.97 -4.84 -31.97
C HIS A 282 -7.96 -3.69 -32.09
N LEU A 283 -6.71 -3.95 -31.67
CA LEU A 283 -5.53 -4.11 -32.54
C LEU A 283 -4.33 -4.61 -31.73
#